data_AF-A0A7Z8VUI9-F1
#
_entry.id   AF-A0A7Z8VUI9-F1
#
_cell.length_a   1.000
_cell.length_b   1.000
_cell.length_c   1.000
_cell.angle_alpha   90.00
_cell.angle_beta   90.00
_cell.angle_gamma   90.00
#
_symmetry.space_group_name_H-M   'P 1'
#
loop_
_entity.id
_entity.type
_entity.pdbx_description
1 polymer ?
#
loop_
_entity_poly.entity_id
_entity_poly.type
_entity_poly.pdbx_seq_one_letter_code
_entity_poly.pdbx_strand_id
1 'polypeptide(L)'
;MSEYYDPKTYPAQWNYLQPGTMVDDYIIERELAHGGFSSVYLARHRITQIQVAIKEYLPRKLAHRTWNNNIVANSDQSKKLFIHG
;
A
#
# COMPACT_ATOMS: atom_id res chain seq x y z
N MET A 1 -9.79 -12.57 -14.12
CA MET A 1 -10.79 -12.38 -13.05
C MET A 1 -10.80 -10.92 -12.67
N SER A 2 -11.93 -10.24 -12.77
CA SER A 2 -12.09 -8.87 -12.27
C SER A 2 -12.01 -8.88 -10.75
N GLU A 3 -10.94 -8.31 -10.19
CA GLU A 3 -10.75 -8.05 -8.76
C GLU A 3 -11.73 -6.96 -8.30
N TYR A 4 -13.02 -7.32 -8.19
CA TYR A 4 -14.02 -6.41 -7.64
C TYR A 4 -13.72 -6.21 -6.15
N TYR A 5 -13.48 -4.96 -5.77
CA TYR A 5 -13.26 -4.59 -4.38
C TYR A 5 -14.59 -4.49 -3.64
N ASP A 6 -14.83 -5.40 -2.72
CA ASP A 6 -15.91 -5.27 -1.74
C ASP A 6 -15.31 -4.91 -0.36
N PRO A 7 -15.50 -3.66 0.10
CA PRO A 7 -14.95 -3.19 1.37
C PRO A 7 -15.45 -3.97 2.59
N LYS A 8 -16.50 -4.80 2.47
CA LYS A 8 -17.02 -5.65 3.55
C LYS A 8 -16.33 -7.01 3.65
N THR A 9 -15.74 -7.50 2.57
CA THR A 9 -15.13 -8.84 2.50
C THR A 9 -13.62 -8.82 2.36
N TYR A 10 -13.01 -7.65 2.09
CA TYR A 10 -11.56 -7.50 2.04
C TYR A 10 -10.95 -7.50 3.45
N PRO A 11 -10.01 -8.42 3.76
CA PRO A 11 -9.40 -8.49 5.08
C PRO A 11 -8.55 -7.25 5.34
N ALA A 12 -8.61 -6.74 6.57
CA ALA A 12 -7.84 -5.57 6.98
C ALA A 12 -6.32 -5.76 6.82
N GLN A 13 -5.83 -7.00 6.72
CA GLN A 13 -4.42 -7.31 6.46
C GLN A 13 -3.93 -6.81 5.09
N TRP A 14 -4.81 -6.57 4.11
CA TRP A 14 -4.39 -6.02 2.82
C TRP A 14 -4.36 -4.50 2.81
N ASN A 15 -4.70 -3.87 3.93
CA ASN A 15 -4.62 -2.42 4.07
C ASN A 15 -3.19 -1.90 4.12
N TYR A 16 -2.21 -2.75 4.36
CA TYR A 16 -0.82 -2.37 4.54
C TYR A 16 0.14 -3.46 4.06
N LEU A 17 1.36 -3.06 3.71
CA LEU A 17 2.45 -4.00 3.45
C LEU A 17 2.78 -4.80 4.70
N GLN A 18 2.87 -6.12 4.56
CA GLN A 18 3.24 -6.98 5.67
C GLN A 18 4.74 -6.86 5.98
N PRO A 19 5.16 -7.04 7.25
CA PRO A 19 6.57 -7.19 7.59
C PRO A 19 7.27 -8.22 6.70
N GLY A 20 8.47 -7.89 6.24
CA GLY A 20 9.25 -8.69 5.30
C GLY A 20 8.96 -8.41 3.83
N THR A 21 7.95 -7.61 3.50
CA THR A 21 7.71 -7.21 2.10
C THR A 21 8.89 -6.40 1.58
N MET A 22 9.40 -6.76 0.39
CA MET A 22 10.44 -5.99 -0.28
C MET A 22 9.81 -4.92 -1.17
N VAL A 23 10.30 -3.69 -1.02
CA VAL A 23 10.01 -2.55 -1.89
C VAL A 23 11.36 -2.04 -2.38
N ASP A 24 11.67 -2.33 -3.65
CA ASP A 24 13.01 -2.16 -4.21
C ASP A 24 14.10 -2.79 -3.31
N ASP A 25 15.06 -2.01 -2.82
CA ASP A 25 16.14 -2.46 -1.93
C ASP A 25 15.79 -2.36 -0.43
N TYR A 26 14.54 -2.07 -0.08
CA TYR A 26 14.09 -1.90 1.29
C TYR A 26 13.17 -3.03 1.73
N ILE A 27 13.38 -3.50 2.96
CA ILE A 27 12.54 -4.50 3.62
C ILE A 27 11.64 -3.78 4.62
N ILE A 28 10.33 -3.91 4.48
CA ILE A 28 9.35 -3.38 5.44
C ILE A 28 9.53 -4.13 6.77
N GLU A 29 9.78 -3.40 7.86
CA GLU A 29 9.86 -4.00 9.19
C GLU A 29 8.51 -4.02 9.87
N ARG A 30 7.81 -2.88 9.84
CA ARG A 30 6.50 -2.69 10.46
C ARG A 30 5.84 -1.41 9.98
N GLU A 31 4.53 -1.35 10.17
CA GLU A 31 3.79 -0.10 10.06
C GLU A 31 4.16 0.87 11.19
N LEU A 32 4.25 2.16 10.84
CA LEU A 32 4.38 3.28 11.77
C LEU A 32 3.05 4.01 11.93
N ALA A 33 2.31 4.20 10.83
CA ALA A 33 1.00 4.84 10.83
C ALA A 33 0.19 4.47 9.58
N HIS A 34 -1.14 4.42 9.70
CA HIS A 34 -2.04 4.42 8.57
C HIS A 34 -3.08 5.52 8.67
N GLY A 35 -3.50 6.02 7.51
CA GLY A 35 -4.66 6.89 7.37
C GLY A 35 -5.51 6.50 6.16
N GLY A 36 -6.49 7.35 5.85
CA GLY A 36 -7.33 7.19 4.66
C GLY A 36 -6.61 7.50 3.33
N PHE A 37 -5.43 8.12 3.39
CA PHE A 37 -4.69 8.62 2.22
C PHE A 37 -3.31 7.99 2.01
N SER A 38 -2.64 7.60 3.10
CA SER A 38 -1.31 7.01 3.03
C SER A 38 -1.09 6.05 4.18
N SER A 39 -0.17 5.12 3.96
CA SER A 39 0.44 4.32 5.02
C SER A 39 1.93 4.65 5.11
N VAL A 40 2.46 4.66 6.33
CA VAL A 40 3.86 4.96 6.63
C VAL A 40 4.48 3.74 7.28
N TYR A 41 5.62 3.31 6.75
CA TYR A 41 6.33 2.11 7.16
C TYR A 41 7.72 2.45 7.65
N LEU A 42 8.17 1.71 8.66
CA LEU A 42 9.60 1.61 8.95
C LEU A 42 10.16 0.55 8.02
N ALA A 43 11.18 0.92 7.26
CA ALA A 43 11.85 0.01 6.34
C ALA A 43 13.35 0.05 6.55
N ARG A 44 14.02 -1.03 6.18
CA ARG A 44 15.47 -1.16 6.28
C ARG A 44 16.08 -1.43 4.92
N HIS A 45 17.08 -0.66 4.54
CA HIS A 45 17.83 -0.93 3.33
C HIS A 45 18.60 -2.25 3.48
N ARG A 46 18.47 -3.16 2.53
CA ARG A 46 18.97 -4.55 2.64
C ARG A 46 20.49 -4.65 2.80
N ILE A 47 21.25 -3.76 2.16
CA ILE A 47 22.72 -3.77 2.21
C ILE A 47 23.25 -2.92 3.37
N THR A 48 22.96 -1.62 3.35
CA THR A 48 23.49 -0.65 4.34
C THR A 48 22.88 -0.77 5.73
N GLN A 49 21.78 -1.53 5.90
CA GLN A 49 21.02 -1.66 7.14
C GLN A 49 20.44 -0.34 7.69
N ILE A 50 20.48 0.74 6.91
CA ILE A 50 19.91 2.04 7.30
C ILE A 50 18.39 1.93 7.36
N GLN A 51 17.81 2.42 8.45
CA GLN A 51 16.37 2.53 8.62
C GLN A 51 15.84 3.84 8.03
N VAL A 52 14.74 3.75 7.31
CA VAL A 52 14.04 4.88 6.69
C VAL A 52 12.54 4.77 6.93
N ALA A 53 11.85 5.90 6.82
CA ALA A 53 10.40 5.92 6.71
C ALA A 53 9.99 5.89 5.23
N ILE A 54 9.20 4.90 4.83
CA ILE A 54 8.57 4.85 3.50
C ILE A 54 7.13 5.28 3.64
N LYS A 55 6.71 6.28 2.85
CA LYS A 55 5.31 6.70 2.76
C LYS A 55 4.73 6.18 1.46
N GLU A 56 3.77 5.27 1.57
CA GLU A 56 2.98 4.81 0.44
C GLU A 56 1.74 5.68 0.27
N TYR A 57 1.53 6.16 -0.95
CA TYR A 57 0.30 6.85 -1.32
C TYR A 57 -0.78 5.82 -1.67
N LEU A 58 -1.80 5.70 -0.80
CA LEU A 58 -2.92 4.79 -0.97
C LEU A 58 -4.22 5.48 -0.51
N PRO A 59 -4.87 6.26 -1.39
CA PRO A 59 -6.16 6.87 -1.09
C PRO A 59 -7.25 5.80 -1.07
N ARG A 60 -7.58 5.27 0.12
CA ARG A 60 -8.46 4.10 0.32
C ARG A 60 -9.87 4.26 -0.26
N LYS A 61 -10.34 5.49 -0.43
CA LYS A 61 -11.63 5.78 -1.10
C LYS A 61 -11.56 5.58 -2.62
N LEU A 62 -10.38 5.78 -3.21
CA LEU A 62 -10.16 5.79 -4.66
C LEU A 62 -9.47 4.53 -5.16
N ALA A 63 -8.64 3.89 -4.33
CA ALA A 63 -7.84 2.74 -4.69
C ALA A 63 -7.75 1.73 -3.53
N HIS A 64 -7.46 0.48 -3.89
CA HIS A 64 -7.19 -0.60 -2.95
C HIS A 64 -5.93 -1.37 -3.35
N ARG A 65 -5.40 -2.13 -2.40
CA ARG A 65 -4.29 -3.05 -2.64
C ARG A 65 -4.83 -4.42 -3.03
N THR A 66 -4.26 -5.02 -4.07
CA THR A 66 -4.56 -6.39 -4.50
C THR A 66 -3.68 -7.41 -3.77
N TRP A 67 -3.99 -8.70 -3.90
CA TRP A 67 -3.17 -9.78 -3.33
C TRP A 67 -1.69 -9.71 -3.74
N ASN A 68 -1.41 -9.23 -4.96
CA ASN A 68 -0.05 -9.08 -5.49
C ASN A 68 0.64 -7.79 -5.03
N ASN A 69 0.14 -7.14 -3.97
CA ASN A 69 0.60 -5.85 -3.45
C ASN A 69 0.51 -4.66 -4.43
N ASN A 70 -0.21 -4.80 -5.55
CA ASN A 70 -0.42 -3.71 -6.50
C ASN A 70 -1.53 -2.77 -6.01
N ILE A 71 -1.36 -1.47 -6.26
CA ILE A 71 -2.40 -0.47 -6.01
C ILE A 71 -3.22 -0.31 -7.28
N VAL A 72 -4.52 -0.56 -7.19
CA VAL A 72 -5.45 -0.43 -8.31
C VAL A 72 -6.60 0.49 -7.93
N ALA A 73 -7.06 1.29 -8.89
CA ALA A 73 -8.21 2.16 -8.69
C ALA A 73 -9.49 1.32 -8.51
N ASN A 74 -10.38 1.76 -7.63
CA ASN A 74 -11.66 1.11 -7.35
C ASN A 74 -12.64 1.22 -8.52
N SER A 75 -12.46 2.19 -9.42
CA SER A 75 -13.29 2.41 -10.61
C SER A 75 -12.55 3.26 -11.66
N ASP A 76 -13.04 3.27 -12.90
CA ASP A 76 -12.50 4.14 -13.96
C ASP A 76 -12.60 5.64 -13.64
N GLN A 77 -13.61 6.05 -12.86
CA GLN A 77 -13.75 7.41 -12.38
C GLN A 77 -12.67 7.76 -11.33
N SER A 78 -12.40 6.83 -10.40
CA SER A 78 -11.33 6.98 -9.41
C SER A 78 -9.94 6.95 -10.04
N LYS A 79 -9.76 6.24 -11.16
CA LYS A 79 -8.50 6.17 -11.91
C LYS A 79 -8.03 7.55 -12.37
N LYS A 80 -8.95 8.42 -12.82
CA LYS A 80 -8.62 9.80 -13.21
C LYS A 80 -8.15 10.66 -12.03
N LEU A 81 -8.71 10.44 -10.84
CA LEU A 81 -8.35 11.17 -9.61
C LEU A 81 -7.04 10.64 -9.00
N PHE A 82 -6.74 9.35 -9.20
CA PHE A 82 -5.55 8.69 -8.68
C PHE A 82 -4.27 9.04 -9.45
N ILE A 83 -4.34 9.19 -10.78
CA ILE A 83 -3.15 9.38 -11.64
C ILE A 83 -2.48 10.76 -11.45
N HIS A 84 -3.14 11.73 -10.81
CA HIS A 84 -2.63 13.10 -10.64
C HIS A 84 -1.95 13.34 -9.28
N GLY A 85 -1.77 12.30 -8.46
CA GLY A 85 -1.15 12.37 -7.13
C GLY A 85 0.33 12.00 -7.12
#